data_AF-A0AAQ2G7K9-F1
#
_entry.id   AF-A0AAQ2G7K9-F1
#
_cell.length_a   1.000
_cell.length_b   1.000
_cell.length_c   1.000
_cell.angle_alpha   90.00
_cell.angle_beta   90.00
_cell.angle_gamma   90.00
#
_symmetry.space_group_name_H-M   'P 1'
#
loop_
_entity.id
_entity.type
_entity.pdbx_description
1 polymer ?
#
loop_
_entity_poly.entity_id
_entity_poly.type
_entity_poly.pdbx_seq_one_letter_code
_entity_poly.pdbx_strand_id
1 'polypeptide(L)'
;MTNAIIARVNGADMTLCVHREDLPYFEARFGGAYALYKRIAAGGWKASDLLDILRFASGPRPHGDPMFAHLDAAFLKLRGGGKVCTIEAAFLANGPAIYAPLVLQVLAAALFQLKPAEMTFTDEAVDVGAR
;
A
#
# COMPACT_ATOMS: atom_id res chain seq x y z
N MET A 1 -16.57 0.03 -9.46
CA MET A 1 -15.37 0.12 -10.33
C MET A 1 -14.17 -0.14 -9.44
N THR A 2 -13.28 -1.05 -9.82
CA THR A 2 -12.15 -1.46 -8.99
C THR A 2 -11.06 -0.40 -9.09
N ASN A 3 -10.72 0.30 -8.01
CA ASN A 3 -9.65 1.32 -7.96
C ASN A 3 -8.28 0.68 -7.67
N ALA A 4 -8.02 -0.47 -8.27
CA ALA A 4 -6.87 -1.30 -7.95
C ALA A 4 -5.67 -0.95 -8.84
N ILE A 5 -4.51 -0.77 -8.23
CA ILE A 5 -3.23 -0.49 -8.88
C ILE A 5 -2.56 -1.82 -9.20
N ILE A 6 -2.07 -1.96 -10.43
CA ILE A 6 -1.22 -3.08 -10.82
C ILE A 6 0.24 -2.64 -10.67
N ALA A 7 0.93 -3.24 -9.71
CA ALA A 7 2.33 -2.99 -9.43
C ALA A 7 3.15 -4.22 -9.82
N ARG A 8 4.24 -4.02 -10.56
CA ARG A 8 5.25 -5.04 -10.81
C ARG A 8 6.35 -4.90 -9.77
N VAL A 9 6.48 -5.89 -8.90
CA VAL A 9 7.41 -5.87 -7.77
C VAL A 9 8.27 -7.12 -7.83
N ASN A 10 9.58 -6.94 -7.98
CA ASN A 10 10.57 -8.02 -8.10
C ASN A 10 10.16 -9.06 -9.18
N GLY A 11 9.74 -8.57 -10.36
CA GLY A 11 9.33 -9.39 -11.49
C GLY A 11 7.94 -10.03 -11.41
N ALA A 12 7.19 -9.80 -10.31
CA ALA A 12 5.84 -10.33 -10.13
C ALA A 12 4.78 -9.23 -10.13
N ASP A 13 3.70 -9.44 -10.89
CA ASP A 13 2.56 -8.53 -10.89
C ASP A 13 1.72 -8.77 -9.63
N MET A 14 1.38 -7.68 -8.95
CA MET A 14 0.54 -7.67 -7.76
C MET A 14 -0.50 -6.56 -7.84
N THR A 15 -1.65 -6.82 -7.23
CA THR A 15 -2.76 -5.87 -7.18
C THR A 15 -2.82 -5.24 -5.80
N LEU A 16 -2.84 -3.92 -5.74
CA LEU A 16 -2.91 -3.13 -4.52
C LEU A 16 -4.14 -2.23 -4.57
N CYS A 17 -5.00 -2.31 -3.55
CA CYS A 17 -6.24 -1.53 -3.53
C CYS A 17 -6.62 -1.15 -2.10
N VAL A 18 -6.91 0.13 -1.90
CA VAL A 18 -7.71 0.60 -0.77
C VAL A 18 -9.01 1.14 -1.33
N HIS A 19 -10.10 0.46 -1.03
CA HIS A 19 -11.42 0.92 -1.45
C HIS A 19 -11.82 2.15 -0.65
N ARG A 20 -12.52 3.10 -1.28
CA ARG A 20 -13.00 4.30 -0.58
C ARG A 20 -13.92 3.95 0.58
N GLU A 21 -14.72 2.91 0.43
CA GLU A 21 -15.63 2.40 1.46
C GLU A 21 -14.85 1.84 2.67
N ASP A 22 -13.59 1.46 2.48
CA ASP A 22 -12.75 0.87 3.53
C ASP A 22 -11.89 1.94 4.24
N LEU A 23 -11.99 3.22 3.84
CA LEU A 23 -11.28 4.33 4.50
C LEU A 23 -11.55 4.43 6.00
N PRO A 24 -12.78 4.22 6.53
CA PRO A 24 -12.99 4.22 7.98
C PRO A 24 -12.14 3.19 8.73
N TYR A 25 -11.95 1.98 8.18
CA TYR A 25 -11.09 0.95 8.76
C TYR A 25 -9.61 1.34 8.66
N PHE A 26 -9.23 1.91 7.52
CA PHE A 26 -7.88 2.44 7.31
C PHE A 26 -7.57 3.54 8.34
N GLU A 27 -8.45 4.51 8.51
CA GLU A 27 -8.25 5.66 9.38
C GLU A 27 -8.29 5.29 10.86
N ALA A 28 -9.08 4.28 11.24
CA ALA A 28 -9.04 3.70 12.58
C ALA A 28 -7.67 3.08 12.91
N ARG A 29 -6.92 2.60 11.91
CA ARG A 29 -5.61 1.95 12.08
C ARG A 29 -4.44 2.91 11.93
N PHE A 30 -4.51 3.85 10.99
CA PHE A 30 -3.37 4.69 10.58
C PHE A 30 -3.56 6.18 10.89
N GLY A 31 -4.72 6.58 11.40
CA GLY A 31 -5.13 7.99 11.48
C GLY A 31 -5.63 8.53 10.14
N GLY A 32 -5.97 9.83 10.09
CA GLY A 32 -6.61 10.43 8.92
C GLY A 32 -5.85 10.24 7.61
N ALA A 33 -6.50 9.64 6.61
CA ALA A 33 -5.86 9.19 5.38
C ALA A 33 -5.27 10.36 4.56
N TYR A 34 -5.97 11.50 4.53
CA TYR A 34 -5.46 12.71 3.86
C TYR A 34 -4.27 13.34 4.59
N ALA A 35 -4.24 13.30 5.93
CA ALA A 35 -3.11 13.77 6.71
C ALA A 35 -1.87 12.90 6.45
N LEU A 36 -2.07 11.58 6.40
CA LEU A 36 -1.04 10.61 6.07
C LEU A 36 -0.50 10.79 4.65
N TYR A 37 -1.38 11.00 3.67
CA TYR A 37 -1.01 11.32 2.29
C TYR A 37 -0.07 12.54 2.22
N LYS A 38 -0.46 13.67 2.84
CA LYS A 38 0.37 14.89 2.87
C LYS A 38 1.71 14.65 3.56
N ARG A 39 1.71 13.91 4.67
CA ARG A 39 2.93 13.56 5.40
C ARG A 39 3.89 12.75 4.54
N ILE A 40 3.37 11.76 3.80
CA ILE A 40 4.18 10.93 2.92
C ILE A 40 4.75 11.77 1.76
N ALA A 41 3.92 12.62 1.14
CA ALA A 41 4.34 13.52 0.07
C ALA A 41 5.44 14.51 0.51
N ALA A 42 5.43 14.91 1.78
CA ALA A 42 6.44 15.78 2.37
C ALA A 42 7.73 15.05 2.83
N GLY A 43 7.85 13.73 2.61
CA GLY A 43 8.98 12.94 3.07
C GLY A 43 8.97 12.62 4.58
N GLY A 44 7.90 12.96 5.30
CA GLY A 44 7.78 12.80 6.75
C GLY A 44 7.34 11.41 7.20
N TRP A 45 7.86 10.35 6.58
CA TRP A 45 7.43 8.97 6.78
C TRP A 45 8.54 8.07 7.32
N LYS A 46 8.16 7.00 8.02
CA LYS A 46 9.05 5.89 8.39
C LYS A 46 8.86 4.73 7.43
N ALA A 47 9.88 3.90 7.26
CA ALA A 47 9.79 2.69 6.45
C ALA A 47 8.62 1.78 6.88
N SER A 48 8.36 1.69 8.20
CA SER A 48 7.22 0.95 8.74
C SER A 48 5.86 1.52 8.31
N ASP A 49 5.74 2.84 8.17
CA ASP A 49 4.48 3.47 7.73
C ASP A 49 4.13 3.01 6.32
N LEU A 50 5.10 3.07 5.40
CA LEU A 50 4.91 2.66 4.02
C LEU A 50 4.57 1.18 3.93
N LEU A 51 5.31 0.33 4.64
CA LEU A 51 5.10 -1.11 4.59
C LEU A 51 3.74 -1.53 5.13
N ASP A 52 3.28 -0.94 6.23
CA ASP A 52 1.99 -1.30 6.80
C ASP A 52 0.81 -0.87 5.92
N ILE A 53 0.94 0.25 5.19
CA ILE A 53 -0.06 0.68 4.20
C ILE A 53 -0.08 -0.29 3.02
N LEU A 54 1.09 -0.70 2.51
CA LEU A 54 1.19 -1.68 1.43
C LEU A 54 0.57 -3.03 1.83
N ARG A 55 0.84 -3.50 3.07
CA ARG A 55 0.22 -4.70 3.63
C ARG A 55 -1.30 -4.59 3.70
N PHE A 56 -1.82 -3.44 4.11
CA PHE A 56 -3.26 -3.21 4.14
C PHE A 56 -3.84 -3.26 2.73
N ALA A 57 -3.18 -2.63 1.75
CA ALA A 57 -3.63 -2.58 0.36
C ALA A 57 -3.52 -3.92 -0.39
N SER A 58 -2.60 -4.80 0.01
CA SER A 58 -2.48 -6.16 -0.52
C SER A 58 -3.31 -7.20 0.23
N GLY A 59 -3.86 -6.82 1.39
CA GLY A 59 -4.58 -7.71 2.29
C GLY A 59 -6.02 -7.97 1.86
N PRO A 60 -6.70 -8.94 2.49
CA PRO A 60 -8.14 -9.09 2.32
C PRO A 60 -8.88 -7.83 2.82
N ARG A 61 -10.03 -7.52 2.21
CA ARG A 61 -10.85 -6.38 2.64
C ARG A 61 -11.25 -6.52 4.12
N PRO A 62 -11.15 -5.44 4.91
CA PRO A 62 -11.60 -5.46 6.29
C PRO A 62 -13.12 -5.71 6.35
N HIS A 63 -13.57 -6.35 7.42
CA HIS A 63 -14.96 -6.68 7.66
C HIS A 63 -15.25 -6.53 9.16
N GLY A 64 -16.51 -6.29 9.52
CA GLY A 64 -16.90 -6.01 10.91
C GLY A 64 -16.95 -4.52 11.24
N ASP A 65 -16.80 -4.14 12.51
CA ASP A 65 -16.88 -2.73 12.93
C ASP A 65 -15.49 -2.06 12.87
N PRO A 66 -15.33 -0.91 12.16
CA PRO A 66 -14.08 -0.16 12.07
C PRO A 66 -13.44 0.19 13.41
N MET A 67 -14.26 0.38 14.46
CA MET A 67 -13.78 0.71 15.80
C MET A 67 -12.82 -0.36 16.34
N PHE A 68 -12.99 -1.62 15.94
CA PHE A 68 -12.15 -2.75 16.37
C PHE A 68 -11.08 -3.14 15.35
N ALA A 69 -10.93 -2.42 14.24
CA ALA A 69 -9.97 -2.74 13.18
C ALA A 69 -8.50 -2.75 13.66
N HIS A 70 -8.20 -2.01 14.73
CA HIS A 70 -6.89 -2.00 15.38
C HIS A 70 -6.57 -3.32 16.12
N LEU A 71 -7.59 -4.09 16.53
CA LEU A 71 -7.44 -5.42 17.16
C LEU A 71 -7.16 -6.51 16.11
N ASP A 72 -7.76 -6.41 14.92
CA ASP A 72 -7.50 -7.32 13.80
C ASP A 72 -6.04 -7.25 13.30
N ALA A 73 -5.37 -6.11 13.51
CA ALA A 73 -3.95 -5.96 13.21
C ALA A 73 -3.06 -6.95 13.99
N ALA A 74 -3.46 -7.32 15.22
CA ALA A 74 -2.78 -8.34 16.01
C ALA A 74 -3.06 -9.75 15.48
N PHE A 75 -4.26 -10.00 14.95
CA PHE A 75 -4.65 -11.26 14.34
C PHE A 75 -3.94 -11.51 12.99
N LEU A 76 -3.76 -10.45 12.18
CA LEU A 76 -3.00 -10.54 10.92
C LEU A 76 -1.52 -10.89 11.16
N LYS A 77 -0.92 -10.42 12.26
CA LYS A 77 0.45 -10.80 12.66
C LYS A 77 0.56 -12.27 13.06
N LEU A 78 -0.50 -12.87 13.61
CA LEU A 78 -0.53 -14.28 14.02
C LEU A 78 -0.85 -15.25 12.87
N ARG A 79 -1.49 -14.77 11.79
CA ARG A 79 -1.91 -15.59 10.65
C ARG A 79 -0.90 -15.63 9.48
N GLY A 80 0.33 -15.15 9.71
CA GLY A 80 1.44 -15.09 8.74
C GLY A 80 2.01 -16.46 8.31
N GLY A 81 1.15 -17.41 7.96
CA GLY A 81 1.49 -18.77 7.52
C GLY A 81 1.02 -19.11 6.10
N GLY A 82 0.78 -18.12 5.23
CA GLY A 82 0.31 -18.37 3.87
C GLY A 82 0.85 -17.36 2.86
N LYS A 83 1.80 -17.81 2.04
CA LYS A 83 2.55 -17.08 0.99
C LYS A 83 3.43 -15.94 1.50
N VAL A 84 4.74 -16.16 1.41
CA VAL A 84 5.80 -15.17 1.68
C VAL A 84 5.47 -13.88 0.94
N CYS A 85 5.35 -12.81 1.71
CA CYS A 85 5.04 -11.46 1.26
C CYS A 85 6.15 -10.97 0.32
N THR A 86 5.92 -11.04 -1.00
CA THR A 86 6.91 -10.63 -2.02
C THR A 86 7.23 -9.15 -1.93
N ILE A 87 6.24 -8.32 -1.56
CA ILE A 87 6.44 -6.88 -1.40
C ILE A 87 7.33 -6.54 -0.19
N GLU A 88 7.29 -7.31 0.90
CA GLU A 88 8.18 -7.08 2.05
C GLU A 88 9.65 -7.31 1.69
N ALA A 89 9.92 -8.45 1.05
CA ALA A 89 11.28 -8.78 0.63
C ALA A 89 11.83 -7.75 -0.36
N ALA A 90 11.01 -7.33 -1.34
CA ALA A 90 11.39 -6.34 -2.33
C ALA A 90 11.54 -4.93 -1.72
N PHE A 91 10.67 -4.57 -0.76
CA PHE A 91 10.76 -3.31 -0.01
C PHE A 91 12.04 -3.20 0.81
N LEU A 92 12.46 -4.30 1.44
CA LEU A 92 13.72 -4.36 2.19
C LEU A 92 14.95 -4.35 1.26
N ALA A 93 14.88 -5.02 0.11
CA ALA A 93 15.99 -5.11 -0.84
C ALA A 93 16.24 -3.81 -1.62
N ASN A 94 15.18 -3.20 -2.14
CA ASN A 94 15.25 -2.03 -3.02
C ASN A 94 15.20 -0.71 -2.23
N GLY A 95 14.80 -0.78 -0.96
CA GLY A 95 14.76 0.34 -0.05
C GLY A 95 13.42 1.10 -0.08
N PRO A 96 13.03 1.71 1.05
CA PRO A 96 11.67 2.22 1.25
C PRO A 96 11.31 3.40 0.34
N ALA A 97 12.30 4.19 -0.07
CA ALA A 97 12.08 5.39 -0.88
C ALA A 97 11.49 5.08 -2.27
N ILE A 98 11.84 3.94 -2.86
CA ILE A 98 11.32 3.49 -4.17
C ILE A 98 9.81 3.23 -4.09
N TYR A 99 9.29 2.86 -2.92
CA TYR A 99 7.89 2.51 -2.71
C TYR A 99 7.02 3.66 -2.20
N ALA A 100 7.62 4.78 -1.79
CA ALA A 100 6.83 5.94 -1.35
C ALA A 100 5.86 6.45 -2.46
N PRO A 101 6.25 6.53 -3.74
CA PRO A 101 5.33 6.86 -4.83
C PRO A 101 4.17 5.86 -4.97
N LEU A 102 4.43 4.56 -4.81
CA LEU A 102 3.38 3.53 -4.86
C LEU A 102 2.35 3.74 -3.75
N VAL A 103 2.80 4.00 -2.53
CA VAL A 103 1.92 4.30 -1.39
C VAL A 103 1.09 5.55 -1.65
N LEU A 104 1.69 6.59 -2.23
CA LEU A 104 0.96 7.81 -2.61
C LEU A 104 -0.12 7.53 -3.66
N GLN A 105 0.16 6.69 -4.66
CA GLN A 105 -0.84 6.27 -5.64
C GLN A 105 -2.00 5.52 -4.98
N VAL A 106 -1.71 4.57 -4.09
CA VAL A 106 -2.74 3.81 -3.35
C VAL A 106 -3.66 4.74 -2.55
N LEU A 107 -3.08 5.69 -1.81
CA LEU A 107 -3.85 6.66 -1.04
C LEU A 107 -4.63 7.63 -1.93
N ALA A 108 -4.03 8.11 -3.02
CA ALA A 108 -4.67 9.01 -3.97
C ALA A 108 -5.87 8.33 -4.67
N ALA A 109 -5.75 7.06 -5.05
CA ALA A 109 -6.83 6.27 -5.64
C ALA A 109 -8.03 6.15 -4.67
N ALA A 110 -7.77 5.93 -3.38
CA ALA A 110 -8.82 5.85 -2.36
C ALA A 110 -9.46 7.21 -2.07
N LEU A 111 -8.64 8.25 -1.86
CA LEU A 111 -9.08 9.57 -1.44
C LEU A 111 -9.79 10.35 -2.55
N PHE A 112 -9.26 10.30 -3.76
CA PHE A 112 -9.72 11.13 -4.88
C PHE A 112 -10.49 10.33 -5.94
N GLN A 113 -10.71 9.03 -5.71
CA GLN A 113 -11.39 8.12 -6.65
C GLN A 113 -10.77 8.14 -8.06
N LEU A 114 -9.43 8.25 -8.12
CA LEU A 114 -8.72 8.20 -9.40
C LEU A 114 -8.95 6.85 -10.08
N LYS A 115 -9.23 6.89 -11.39
CA LYS A 115 -9.40 5.66 -12.17
C LYS A 115 -8.04 4.99 -12.37
N PRO A 116 -7.91 3.68 -12.12
CA PRO A 116 -6.62 2.99 -12.17
C PRO A 116 -6.05 2.75 -13.56
N ALA A 117 -6.79 3.07 -14.63
CA ALA A 117 -6.32 2.87 -16.02
C ALA A 117 -5.02 3.64 -16.35
N GLU A 118 -4.56 4.52 -15.48
CA GLU A 118 -3.34 5.32 -15.64
C GLU A 118 -2.30 5.11 -14.51
N MET A 119 -2.55 4.21 -13.55
CA MET A 119 -1.69 4.01 -12.39
C MET A 119 -0.96 2.66 -12.48
N THR A 120 0.25 2.70 -13.04
CA THR A 120 1.19 1.57 -13.05
C THR A 120 2.41 1.90 -12.19
N PHE A 121 3.00 0.88 -11.59
CA PHE A 121 4.23 0.98 -10.81
C PHE A 121 5.16 -0.19 -11.12
N THR A 122 6.46 0.07 -11.18
CA THR A 122 7.50 -0.96 -11.23
C THR A 122 8.66 -0.57 -10.32
N ASP A 123 9.21 -1.53 -9.57
CA ASP A 123 10.45 -1.37 -8.80
C ASP A 123 11.69 -1.85 -9.56
N GLU A 124 11.52 -2.32 -10.79
CA GLU A 124 12.61 -2.73 -11.66
C GLU A 124 13.43 -1.50 -12.07
N ALA A 125 14.76 -1.63 -12.03
CA ALA A 125 15.64 -0.62 -12.59
C ALA A 125 15.32 -0.48 -14.08
N VAL A 126 14.85 0.70 -14.48
CA VAL A 126 14.75 1.02 -15.90
C VAL A 126 16.17 1.07 -16.41
N ASP A 127 16.56 0.12 -17.26
CA ASP A 127 17.81 0.18 -17.99
C ASP A 127 17.70 1.36 -18.97
N VAL A 128 18.02 2.56 -18.48
CA VAL A 128 18.14 3.75 -19.31
C VAL A 128 19.45 3.57 -20.03
N GLY A 129 19.40 2.80 -21.12
CA GLY A 129 20.56 2.33 -21.86
C GLY A 129 21.61 3.42 -21.95
N ALA A 130 22.76 3.17 -21.32
CA ALA A 130 23.93 4.02 -21.41
C ALA A 130 24.24 4.21 -22.91
N ARG A 131 23.98 5.42 -23.41
CA ARG A 131 24.47 5.91 -24.69
C ARG A 131 25.50 6.99 -24.41
#